data_AF-A0A9P7GH96-F1
#
_entry.id   AF-A0A9P7GH96-F1
#
_cell.length_a   1.000
_cell.length_b   1.000
_cell.length_c   1.000
_cell.angle_alpha   90.00
_cell.angle_beta   90.00
_cell.angle_gamma   90.00
#
_symmetry.space_group_name_H-M   'P 1'
#
loop_
_entity.id
_entity.type
_entity.pdbx_description
1 polymer ?
#
loop_
_entity_poly.entity_id
_entity_poly.type
_entity_poly.pdbx_seq_one_letter_code
_entity_poly.pdbx_strand_id
1 'polypeptide(L)'
;MAQAKDKVVDVLKFKIEEDGSFKRPETSFRNFVEKGGKFEPEIAVTVVSPRMGSLGWPFANVDDYPGTDVDSLNNAEHVKDIYFKVDPDFQGSFVSIVLFSVPILWDKKTQTIVNNESSEIIRIFNTAFDEFIAEEKAALDFYPANLRPEIDKVNELVYENINNGVYRAGVATSQAAYEKAVTEVFEALDQVEKILEGQEYLVQNILTEADIRLFVTIIRFDVVYFGHFKCNLRTIRDGYPAVHSLDCKTTSKLNSIAKQQ
;
A
#
# COMPACT_ATOMS: atom_id res chain seq x y z
N MET A 1 32.25 -9.31 -8.34
CA MET A 1 30.99 -9.02 -7.60
C MET A 1 30.36 -7.66 -7.94
N ALA A 2 30.98 -6.78 -8.75
CA ALA A 2 30.41 -5.47 -9.10
C ALA A 2 29.34 -5.47 -10.22
N GLN A 3 29.06 -6.60 -10.88
CA GLN A 3 28.26 -6.62 -12.12
C GLN A 3 26.73 -6.74 -11.95
N ALA A 4 26.21 -7.00 -10.74
CA ALA A 4 24.77 -7.18 -10.54
C ALA A 4 24.02 -5.86 -10.28
N LYS A 5 24.66 -4.90 -9.60
CA LYS A 5 24.03 -3.61 -9.23
C LYS A 5 23.69 -2.72 -10.44
N ASP A 6 24.45 -2.84 -11.52
CA ASP A 6 24.30 -2.02 -12.74
C ASP A 6 23.40 -2.66 -13.82
N LYS A 7 22.87 -3.87 -13.60
CA LYS A 7 22.05 -4.60 -14.58
C LYS A 7 20.56 -4.22 -14.59
N VAL A 8 20.18 -3.17 -13.87
CA VAL A 8 18.79 -2.76 -13.71
C VAL A 8 18.33 -1.99 -14.95
N VAL A 9 17.65 -2.69 -15.86
CA VAL A 9 16.93 -2.11 -17.00
C VAL A 9 15.66 -1.44 -16.48
N ASP A 10 15.73 -0.13 -16.23
CA ASP A 10 14.60 0.79 -15.99
C ASP A 10 13.42 0.19 -15.18
N VAL A 11 13.51 0.26 -13.85
CA VAL A 11 12.46 -0.29 -12.97
C VAL A 11 11.07 0.29 -13.26
N LEU A 12 10.94 1.45 -13.88
CA LEU A 12 9.65 2.11 -14.12
C LEU A 12 8.73 1.33 -15.06
N LYS A 13 9.24 0.30 -15.74
CA LYS A 13 8.44 -0.50 -16.68
C LYS A 13 7.59 -1.53 -15.93
N PHE A 14 6.28 -1.36 -16.06
CA PHE A 14 5.32 -2.40 -15.73
C PHE A 14 5.44 -3.54 -16.74
N LYS A 15 5.37 -4.78 -16.26
CA LYS A 15 5.19 -5.93 -17.14
C LYS A 15 3.73 -5.93 -17.59
N ILE A 16 3.54 -5.76 -18.90
CA ILE A 16 2.23 -5.75 -19.55
C ILE A 16 2.08 -7.06 -20.32
N GLU A 17 0.91 -7.69 -20.19
CA GLU A 17 0.57 -8.90 -20.92
C GLU A 17 0.35 -8.61 -22.42
N GLU A 18 0.33 -9.65 -23.27
CA GLU A 18 0.18 -9.47 -24.72
C GLU A 18 -1.13 -8.77 -25.14
N ASP A 19 -2.18 -8.90 -24.33
CA ASP A 19 -3.48 -8.24 -24.53
C ASP A 19 -3.50 -6.76 -24.08
N GLY A 20 -2.38 -6.26 -23.54
CA GLY A 20 -2.24 -4.91 -23.04
C GLY A 20 -2.72 -4.72 -21.59
N SER A 21 -3.11 -5.80 -20.90
CA SER A 21 -3.52 -5.78 -19.51
C SER A 21 -2.33 -5.83 -18.54
N PHE A 22 -2.53 -5.33 -17.33
CA PHE A 22 -1.54 -5.35 -16.27
C PHE A 22 -1.88 -6.39 -15.21
N LYS A 23 -0.89 -7.24 -14.89
CA LYS A 23 -0.94 -8.17 -13.78
C LYS A 23 0.13 -7.83 -12.75
N ARG A 24 -0.29 -7.56 -11.52
CA ARG A 24 0.62 -7.26 -10.42
C ARG A 24 1.34 -8.54 -9.95
N PRO A 25 2.69 -8.55 -9.90
CA PRO A 25 3.44 -9.61 -9.24
C PRO A 25 3.15 -9.68 -7.74
N GLU A 26 3.22 -10.90 -7.18
CA GLU A 26 3.14 -11.11 -5.73
C GLU A 26 4.41 -10.67 -5.01
N THR A 27 4.26 -10.30 -3.74
CA THR A 27 5.33 -9.94 -2.80
C THR A 27 6.07 -11.19 -2.29
N SER A 28 7.37 -11.06 -1.99
CA SER A 28 8.26 -12.22 -1.75
C SER A 28 8.57 -12.50 -0.28
N PHE A 29 8.50 -11.50 0.62
CA PHE A 29 8.81 -11.66 2.04
C PHE A 29 7.53 -11.65 2.85
N ARG A 30 7.20 -12.79 3.49
CA ARG A 30 5.88 -13.08 4.07
C ARG A 30 5.94 -13.63 5.50
N ASN A 31 7.01 -13.35 6.23
CA ASN A 31 7.11 -13.76 7.64
C ASN A 31 6.24 -12.86 8.52
N PHE A 32 5.86 -13.35 9.70
CA PHE A 32 5.03 -12.63 10.66
C PHE A 32 5.80 -12.37 11.96
N VAL A 33 5.42 -11.31 12.66
CA VAL A 33 5.82 -11.08 14.05
C VAL A 33 4.77 -11.71 14.96
N GLU A 34 5.19 -12.60 15.86
CA GLU A 34 4.32 -13.26 16.83
C GLU A 34 4.42 -12.60 18.22
N LYS A 35 3.34 -12.72 19.02
CA LYS A 35 3.31 -12.24 20.41
C LYS A 35 4.35 -12.97 21.28
N GLY A 36 4.90 -12.30 22.28
CA GLY A 36 5.93 -12.88 23.17
C GLY A 36 7.32 -12.94 22.53
N GLY A 37 7.59 -12.06 21.57
CA GLY A 37 8.88 -11.93 20.92
C GLY A 37 10.03 -11.68 21.91
N LYS A 38 11.24 -12.07 21.51
CA LYS A 38 12.45 -11.98 22.36
C LYS A 38 12.93 -10.53 22.60
N PHE A 39 12.52 -9.60 21.75
CA PHE A 39 13.00 -8.22 21.75
C PHE A 39 11.82 -7.25 21.82
N GLU A 40 11.99 -6.16 22.58
CA GLU A 40 11.02 -5.06 22.60
C GLU A 40 10.92 -4.39 21.22
N PRO A 41 9.71 -3.97 20.80
CA PRO A 41 9.53 -3.27 19.54
C PRO A 41 10.12 -1.86 19.57
N GLU A 42 10.62 -1.41 18.42
CA GLU A 42 11.05 -0.03 18.22
C GLU A 42 10.18 0.61 17.15
N ILE A 43 9.68 1.82 17.43
CA ILE A 43 8.92 2.61 16.44
C ILE A 43 9.91 3.48 15.66
N ALA A 44 10.19 3.08 14.44
CA ALA A 44 10.99 3.86 13.51
C ALA A 44 10.38 3.79 12.10
N VAL A 45 10.41 4.92 11.39
CA VAL A 45 9.99 5.02 9.99
C VAL A 45 11.09 5.74 9.24
N THR A 46 11.40 5.27 8.04
CA THR A 46 12.32 5.93 7.10
C THR A 46 11.55 6.18 5.82
N VAL A 47 11.39 7.45 5.46
CA VAL A 47 10.62 7.89 4.28
C VAL A 47 11.56 8.08 3.09
N VAL A 48 11.31 7.37 2.01
CA VAL A 48 12.07 7.49 0.75
C VAL A 48 11.63 8.72 -0.05
N SER A 49 12.47 9.19 -0.98
CA SER A 49 12.09 10.23 -1.92
C SER A 49 10.93 9.80 -2.83
N PRO A 50 9.96 10.70 -3.11
CA PRO A 50 8.89 10.41 -4.06
C PRO A 50 9.36 10.34 -5.52
N ARG A 51 10.57 10.82 -5.84
CA ARG A 51 11.10 10.86 -7.22
C ARG A 51 11.79 9.55 -7.57
N MET A 52 10.98 8.55 -7.87
CA MET A 52 11.47 7.25 -8.30
C MET A 52 12.05 7.32 -9.72
N GLY A 53 13.36 7.08 -9.85
CA GLY A 53 14.08 7.04 -11.12
C GLY A 53 14.25 5.62 -11.65
N SER A 54 15.19 5.45 -12.61
CA SER A 54 15.52 4.14 -13.21
C SER A 54 16.07 3.12 -12.21
N LEU A 55 16.57 3.58 -11.06
CA LEU A 55 17.09 2.76 -9.96
C LEU A 55 16.09 2.53 -8.83
N GLY A 56 14.85 3.00 -8.97
CA GLY A 56 13.79 2.85 -7.98
C GLY A 56 13.75 3.98 -6.97
N TRP A 57 13.20 3.69 -5.79
CA TRP A 57 13.02 4.64 -4.70
C TRP A 57 14.37 5.04 -4.08
N PRO A 58 14.81 6.31 -4.20
CA PRO A 58 16.03 6.80 -3.58
C PRO A 58 15.80 7.21 -2.11
N PHE A 59 16.84 7.14 -1.29
CA PHE A 59 16.89 7.79 0.03
C PHE A 59 17.37 9.24 -0.10
N ALA A 60 17.24 10.04 0.96
CA ALA A 60 17.53 11.49 0.93
C ALA A 60 19.00 11.84 0.64
N ASN A 61 19.94 10.90 0.85
CA ASN A 61 21.34 11.07 0.48
C ASN A 61 21.57 11.01 -1.05
N VAL A 62 20.60 10.53 -1.82
CA VAL A 62 20.63 10.47 -3.29
C VAL A 62 19.74 11.55 -3.90
N ASP A 63 18.51 11.71 -3.40
CA ASP A 63 17.59 12.77 -3.82
C ASP A 63 17.03 13.48 -2.58
N ASP A 64 17.60 14.64 -2.28
CA ASP A 64 17.18 15.50 -1.17
C ASP A 64 15.80 16.11 -1.47
N TYR A 65 14.77 15.54 -0.87
CA TYR A 65 13.38 15.97 -1.00
C TYR A 65 12.78 16.25 0.39
N PRO A 66 12.00 17.34 0.59
CA PRO A 66 11.43 17.67 1.89
C PRO A 66 10.62 16.53 2.52
N GLY A 67 10.91 16.22 3.79
CA GLY A 67 10.22 15.17 4.54
C GLY A 67 10.67 13.73 4.22
N THR A 68 11.89 13.58 3.69
CA THR A 68 12.49 12.29 3.36
C THR A 68 13.75 12.07 4.17
N ASP A 69 14.13 10.80 4.36
CA ASP A 69 15.15 10.38 5.28
C ASP A 69 16.31 9.68 4.57
N VAL A 70 17.49 9.75 5.19
CA VAL A 70 18.60 8.85 4.87
C VAL A 70 18.38 7.50 5.54
N ASP A 71 18.81 6.41 4.89
CA ASP A 71 18.83 5.11 5.55
C ASP A 71 19.97 5.04 6.59
N SER A 72 19.63 5.28 7.85
CA SER A 72 20.57 5.22 8.98
C SER A 72 20.92 3.79 9.42
N LEU A 73 20.21 2.76 8.93
CA LEU A 73 20.38 1.37 9.36
C LEU A 73 21.32 0.59 8.43
N ASN A 74 21.20 0.77 7.12
CA ASN A 74 21.97 0.01 6.14
C ASN A 74 22.83 0.89 5.22
N ASN A 75 22.74 2.22 5.35
CA ASN A 75 23.41 3.18 4.47
C ASN A 75 23.10 2.93 2.99
N ALA A 76 21.87 2.50 2.68
CA ALA A 76 21.42 2.29 1.32
C ALA A 76 21.27 3.61 0.55
N GLU A 77 21.49 3.55 -0.76
CA GLU A 77 21.21 4.66 -1.68
C GLU A 77 19.78 4.57 -2.22
N HIS A 78 19.33 3.34 -2.50
CA HIS A 78 17.99 3.05 -3.00
C HIS A 78 17.39 1.84 -2.27
N VAL A 79 16.05 1.73 -2.28
CA VAL A 79 15.32 0.59 -1.67
C VAL A 79 15.81 -0.77 -2.19
N LYS A 80 16.16 -0.89 -3.47
CA LYS A 80 16.73 -2.13 -4.03
C LYS A 80 17.97 -2.63 -3.30
N ASP A 81 18.76 -1.73 -2.71
CA ASP A 81 19.99 -2.10 -2.00
C ASP A 81 19.67 -2.85 -0.69
N ILE A 82 18.50 -2.59 -0.10
CA ILE A 82 17.96 -3.35 1.06
C ILE A 82 17.63 -4.78 0.64
N TYR A 83 16.94 -4.96 -0.49
CA TYR A 83 16.62 -6.29 -1.02
C TYR A 83 17.89 -7.08 -1.34
N PHE A 84 18.85 -6.47 -2.04
CA PHE A 84 20.12 -7.12 -2.37
C PHE A 84 21.02 -7.40 -1.16
N LYS A 85 20.84 -6.67 -0.05
CA LYS A 85 21.53 -6.97 1.21
C LYS A 85 21.05 -8.30 1.79
N VAL A 86 19.75 -8.60 1.69
CA VAL A 86 19.15 -9.83 2.22
C VAL A 86 19.33 -11.00 1.27
N ASP A 87 19.13 -10.77 -0.02
CA ASP A 87 19.28 -11.77 -1.07
C ASP A 87 20.08 -11.17 -2.24
N PRO A 88 21.41 -11.41 -2.30
CA PRO A 88 22.26 -10.93 -3.39
C PRO A 88 21.87 -11.46 -4.77
N ASP A 89 21.20 -12.61 -4.80
CA ASP A 89 20.72 -13.28 -6.00
C ASP A 89 19.22 -13.07 -6.20
N PHE A 90 18.64 -12.01 -5.61
CA PHE A 90 17.23 -11.64 -5.78
C PHE A 90 16.95 -11.31 -7.26
N GLN A 91 16.77 -12.37 -8.04
CA GLN A 91 16.47 -12.38 -9.46
C GLN A 91 14.96 -12.47 -9.59
N GLY A 92 14.26 -11.42 -9.19
CA GLY A 92 12.90 -11.25 -9.67
C GLY A 92 12.96 -11.16 -11.19
N SER A 93 12.24 -12.02 -11.90
CA SER A 93 12.22 -12.12 -13.36
C SER A 93 12.24 -10.74 -14.02
N PHE A 94 13.41 -10.31 -14.51
CA PHE A 94 13.68 -9.03 -15.16
C PHE A 94 12.94 -7.81 -14.59
N VAL A 95 13.60 -7.14 -13.63
CA VAL A 95 13.58 -5.68 -13.42
C VAL A 95 12.22 -5.00 -13.63
N SER A 96 11.33 -5.11 -12.65
CA SER A 96 10.12 -4.30 -12.58
C SER A 96 10.05 -3.63 -11.20
N ILE A 97 9.57 -2.37 -11.17
CA ILE A 97 9.28 -1.54 -10.00
C ILE A 97 8.59 -2.30 -8.87
N VAL A 98 7.77 -3.29 -9.22
CA VAL A 98 6.98 -4.05 -8.25
C VAL A 98 7.86 -4.95 -7.36
N LEU A 99 9.08 -5.28 -7.79
CA LEU A 99 9.98 -6.16 -7.05
C LEU A 99 10.68 -5.47 -5.87
N PHE A 100 11.03 -4.19 -6.03
CA PHE A 100 11.66 -3.38 -4.99
C PHE A 100 10.63 -2.45 -4.35
N SER A 101 9.56 -3.06 -3.84
CA SER A 101 8.40 -2.35 -3.32
C SER A 101 8.63 -1.81 -1.91
N VAL A 102 7.83 -0.79 -1.58
CA VAL A 102 7.49 -0.38 -0.23
C VAL A 102 6.03 -0.77 0.05
N PRO A 103 5.63 -1.02 1.31
CA PRO A 103 6.41 -0.93 2.55
C PRO A 103 7.37 -2.11 2.78
N ILE A 104 8.35 -1.91 3.66
CA ILE A 104 9.26 -2.96 4.17
C ILE A 104 9.17 -2.96 5.69
N LEU A 105 8.82 -4.11 6.28
CA LEU A 105 8.99 -4.37 7.71
C LEU A 105 10.36 -5.01 7.91
N TRP A 106 11.26 -4.30 8.61
CA TRP A 106 12.66 -4.67 8.77
C TRP A 106 12.99 -5.15 10.18
N ASP A 107 13.71 -6.26 10.31
CA ASP A 107 14.27 -6.72 11.58
C ASP A 107 15.73 -6.26 11.74
N LYS A 108 15.96 -5.33 12.66
CA LYS A 108 17.29 -4.80 12.99
C LYS A 108 18.24 -5.84 13.62
N LYS A 109 17.71 -6.89 14.27
CA LYS A 109 18.50 -7.89 14.99
C LYS A 109 19.07 -8.92 14.02
N THR A 110 18.25 -9.45 13.13
CA THR A 110 18.69 -10.42 12.11
C THR A 110 19.12 -9.76 10.79
N GLN A 111 18.91 -8.44 10.66
CA GLN A 111 19.21 -7.65 9.46
C GLN A 111 18.55 -8.23 8.20
N THR A 112 17.25 -8.53 8.30
CA THR A 112 16.46 -9.10 7.21
C THR A 112 15.11 -8.42 7.05
N ILE A 113 14.47 -8.65 5.90
CA ILE A 113 13.09 -8.24 5.64
C ILE A 113 12.16 -9.28 6.28
N VAL A 114 11.32 -8.85 7.22
CA VAL A 114 10.28 -9.69 7.81
C VAL A 114 9.15 -9.86 6.81
N ASN A 115 8.59 -8.74 6.34
CA ASN A 115 7.41 -8.73 5.48
C ASN A 115 7.43 -7.51 4.54
N ASN A 116 7.02 -7.68 3.28
CA ASN A 116 6.81 -6.58 2.32
C ASN A 116 5.40 -6.57 1.70
N GLU A 117 4.46 -7.29 2.32
CA GLU A 117 3.05 -7.34 1.96
C GLU A 117 2.24 -6.44 2.89
N SER A 118 1.79 -5.29 2.37
CA SER A 118 1.07 -4.29 3.15
C SER A 118 -0.17 -4.83 3.88
N SER A 119 -0.90 -5.78 3.27
CA SER A 119 -2.11 -6.36 3.88
C SER A 119 -1.82 -7.25 5.08
N GLU A 120 -0.63 -7.86 5.15
CA GLU A 120 -0.18 -8.64 6.30
C GLU A 120 0.44 -7.75 7.36
N ILE A 121 1.22 -6.75 6.94
CA ILE A 121 1.87 -5.79 7.84
C ILE A 121 0.85 -5.06 8.72
N ILE A 122 -0.28 -4.61 8.14
CA ILE A 122 -1.33 -3.96 8.95
C ILE A 122 -1.94 -4.92 9.98
N ARG A 123 -2.04 -6.23 9.66
CA ARG A 123 -2.56 -7.25 10.58
C ARG A 123 -1.54 -7.59 11.68
N ILE A 124 -0.24 -7.57 11.36
CA ILE A 124 0.83 -7.62 12.35
C ILE A 124 0.69 -6.44 13.32
N PHE A 125 0.59 -5.21 12.81
CA PHE A 125 0.44 -4.01 13.65
C PHE A 125 -0.85 -3.97 14.45
N ASN A 126 -1.92 -4.60 13.96
CA ASN A 126 -3.21 -4.63 14.65
C ASN A 126 -3.19 -5.44 15.96
N THR A 127 -2.24 -6.36 16.17
CA THR A 127 -2.27 -7.23 17.35
C THR A 127 -0.92 -7.61 17.93
N ALA A 128 0.17 -7.68 17.14
CA ALA A 128 1.43 -8.27 17.60
C ALA A 128 2.10 -7.48 18.75
N PHE A 129 1.72 -6.21 18.94
CA PHE A 129 2.37 -5.29 19.87
C PHE A 129 1.47 -4.79 21.01
N ASP A 130 0.29 -5.39 21.20
CA ASP A 130 -0.70 -4.96 22.21
C ASP A 130 -0.10 -4.84 23.63
N GLU A 131 0.85 -5.72 23.97
CA GLU A 131 1.49 -5.74 25.30
C GLU A 131 2.47 -4.58 25.55
N PHE A 132 2.85 -3.86 24.49
CA PHE A 132 3.84 -2.78 24.53
C PHE A 132 3.22 -1.38 24.41
N ILE A 133 1.90 -1.27 24.27
CA ILE A 133 1.18 -0.01 24.08
C ILE A 133 0.12 0.19 25.17
N ALA A 134 -0.36 1.43 25.31
CA ALA A 134 -1.42 1.74 26.28
C ALA A 134 -2.68 0.90 26.01
N GLU A 135 -3.37 0.49 27.07
CA GLU A 135 -4.59 -0.35 27.01
C GLU A 135 -5.65 0.22 26.06
N GLU A 136 -5.85 1.53 26.10
CA GLU A 136 -6.77 2.28 25.22
C GLU A 136 -6.46 2.06 23.72
N LYS A 137 -5.18 1.87 23.37
CA LYS A 137 -4.71 1.63 22.00
C LYS A 137 -4.73 0.16 21.66
N ALA A 138 -4.34 -0.70 22.59
CA ALA A 138 -4.44 -2.16 22.44
C ALA A 138 -5.90 -2.64 22.29
N ALA A 139 -6.87 -1.85 22.78
CA ALA A 139 -8.30 -2.10 22.61
C ALA A 139 -8.83 -1.76 21.20
N LEU A 140 -8.04 -1.05 20.36
CA LEU A 140 -8.42 -0.78 18.97
C LEU A 140 -8.17 -2.03 18.12
N ASP A 141 -9.23 -2.60 17.57
CA ASP A 141 -9.15 -3.75 16.65
C ASP A 141 -9.81 -3.39 15.31
N PHE A 142 -8.99 -3.27 14.26
CA PHE A 142 -9.45 -2.99 12.90
C PHE A 142 -9.80 -4.26 12.12
N TYR A 143 -9.62 -5.45 12.69
CA TYR A 143 -9.94 -6.75 12.08
C TYR A 143 -10.59 -7.75 13.07
N PRO A 144 -11.70 -7.34 13.73
CA PRO A 144 -12.32 -8.12 14.80
C PRO A 144 -12.94 -9.42 14.29
N ALA A 145 -12.79 -10.48 15.08
CA ALA A 145 -13.10 -11.85 14.69
C ALA A 145 -14.53 -12.06 14.14
N ASN A 146 -15.52 -11.37 14.73
CA ASN A 146 -16.92 -11.48 14.34
C ASN A 146 -17.26 -10.79 13.00
N LEU A 147 -16.38 -9.92 12.48
CA LEU A 147 -16.61 -9.17 11.25
C LEU A 147 -15.69 -9.59 10.10
N ARG A 148 -14.70 -10.46 10.35
CA ARG A 148 -13.72 -10.90 9.34
C ARG A 148 -14.35 -11.35 8.02
N PRO A 149 -15.42 -12.17 7.99
CA PRO A 149 -16.02 -12.58 6.71
C PRO A 149 -16.57 -11.42 5.89
N GLU A 150 -17.10 -10.40 6.55
CA GLU A 150 -17.64 -9.20 5.90
C GLU A 150 -16.50 -8.28 5.45
N ILE A 151 -15.49 -8.08 6.29
CA ILE A 151 -14.27 -7.32 5.98
C ILE A 151 -13.52 -7.93 4.79
N ASP A 152 -13.31 -9.24 4.78
CA ASP A 152 -12.60 -9.93 3.71
C ASP A 152 -13.34 -9.81 2.37
N LYS A 153 -14.68 -9.90 2.39
CA LYS A 153 -15.52 -9.69 1.20
C LYS A 153 -15.41 -8.26 0.67
N VAL A 154 -15.44 -7.25 1.54
CA VAL A 154 -15.26 -5.85 1.15
C VAL A 154 -13.84 -5.61 0.64
N ASN A 155 -12.83 -6.18 1.30
CA ASN A 155 -11.44 -6.08 0.89
C ASN A 155 -11.19 -6.68 -0.50
N GLU A 156 -11.86 -7.78 -0.86
CA GLU A 156 -11.77 -8.37 -2.19
C GLU A 156 -12.31 -7.40 -3.26
N LEU A 157 -13.51 -6.84 -3.03
CA LEU A 157 -14.09 -5.82 -3.92
C LEU A 157 -13.16 -4.60 -4.05
N VAL A 158 -12.71 -4.06 -2.93
CA VAL A 158 -11.90 -2.84 -2.87
C VAL A 158 -10.52 -3.07 -3.48
N TYR A 159 -9.85 -4.17 -3.17
CA TYR A 159 -8.52 -4.45 -3.70
C TYR A 159 -8.56 -4.70 -5.21
N GLU A 160 -9.38 -5.66 -5.65
CA GLU A 160 -9.41 -6.07 -7.04
C GLU A 160 -9.89 -4.95 -7.94
N ASN A 161 -10.97 -4.26 -7.58
CA ASN A 161 -11.63 -3.36 -8.51
C ASN A 161 -11.32 -1.88 -8.29
N ILE A 162 -10.77 -1.48 -7.13
CA ILE A 162 -10.47 -0.07 -6.83
C ILE A 162 -8.96 0.13 -6.64
N ASN A 163 -8.34 -0.48 -5.62
CA ASN A 163 -6.93 -0.25 -5.30
C ASN A 163 -6.01 -0.68 -6.45
N ASN A 164 -6.20 -1.89 -6.98
CA ASN A 164 -5.47 -2.38 -8.14
C ASN A 164 -6.11 -1.93 -9.46
N GLY A 165 -7.44 -1.74 -9.47
CA GLY A 165 -8.20 -1.32 -10.66
C GLY A 165 -7.70 -0.01 -11.28
N VAL A 166 -7.41 1.02 -10.46
CA VAL A 166 -6.86 2.29 -10.98
C VAL A 166 -5.50 2.11 -11.65
N TYR A 167 -4.65 1.19 -11.17
CA TYR A 167 -3.37 0.86 -11.81
C TYR A 167 -3.61 0.10 -13.11
N ARG A 168 -4.51 -0.89 -13.13
CA ARG A 168 -4.88 -1.61 -14.36
C ARG A 168 -5.34 -0.64 -15.45
N ALA A 169 -6.15 0.35 -15.12
CA ALA A 169 -6.57 1.39 -16.06
C ALA A 169 -5.39 2.29 -16.47
N GLY A 170 -4.60 2.76 -15.51
CA GLY A 170 -3.56 3.75 -15.75
C GLY A 170 -2.37 3.27 -16.58
N VAL A 171 -2.04 1.98 -16.49
CA VAL A 171 -0.87 1.40 -17.17
C VAL A 171 -1.24 0.51 -18.37
N ALA A 172 -2.54 0.33 -18.64
CA ALA A 172 -3.00 -0.40 -19.82
C ALA A 172 -2.41 0.18 -21.11
N THR A 173 -2.00 -0.70 -22.03
CA THR A 173 -1.42 -0.30 -23.32
C THR A 173 -2.36 -0.54 -24.50
N SER A 174 -3.53 -1.14 -24.26
CA SER A 174 -4.59 -1.29 -25.26
C SER A 174 -5.86 -0.58 -24.81
N GLN A 175 -6.61 -0.03 -25.77
CA GLN A 175 -7.88 0.66 -25.49
C GLN A 175 -8.89 -0.27 -24.81
N ALA A 176 -8.99 -1.53 -25.26
CA ALA A 176 -9.90 -2.51 -24.70
C ALA A 176 -9.56 -2.86 -23.23
N ALA A 177 -8.27 -3.01 -22.90
CA ALA A 177 -7.85 -3.26 -21.52
C ALA A 177 -8.15 -2.06 -20.61
N TYR A 178 -7.90 -0.83 -21.10
CA TYR A 178 -8.24 0.39 -20.39
C TYR A 178 -9.76 0.52 -20.15
N GLU A 179 -10.58 0.39 -21.19
CA GLU A 179 -12.04 0.53 -21.09
C GLU A 179 -12.65 -0.48 -20.12
N LYS A 180 -12.17 -1.72 -20.15
CA LYS A 180 -12.57 -2.74 -19.19
C LYS A 180 -12.20 -2.32 -17.76
N ALA A 181 -10.93 -1.99 -17.52
CA ALA A 181 -10.45 -1.69 -16.18
C ALA A 181 -11.10 -0.42 -15.59
N VAL A 182 -11.26 0.64 -16.38
CA VAL A 182 -11.89 1.87 -15.91
C VAL A 182 -13.38 1.65 -15.62
N THR A 183 -14.08 0.84 -16.43
CA THR A 183 -15.48 0.48 -16.17
C THR A 183 -15.62 -0.28 -14.85
N GLU A 184 -14.78 -1.30 -14.63
CA GLU A 184 -14.75 -2.06 -13.36
C GLU A 184 -14.50 -1.16 -12.13
N VAL A 185 -13.62 -0.15 -12.25
CA VAL A 185 -13.36 0.83 -11.17
C VAL A 185 -14.62 1.60 -10.81
N PHE A 186 -15.33 2.15 -11.80
CA PHE A 186 -16.52 2.96 -11.53
C PHE A 186 -17.73 2.09 -11.10
N GLU A 187 -17.87 0.87 -11.61
CA GLU A 187 -18.87 -0.09 -11.12
C GLU A 187 -18.63 -0.48 -9.66
N ALA A 188 -17.37 -0.64 -9.25
CA ALA A 188 -17.02 -0.91 -7.86
C ALA A 188 -17.22 0.31 -6.96
N LEU A 189 -16.88 1.52 -7.43
CA LEU A 189 -17.18 2.76 -6.70
C LEU A 189 -18.69 2.96 -6.53
N ASP A 190 -19.51 2.66 -7.54
CA ASP A 190 -20.97 2.69 -7.43
C ASP A 190 -21.50 1.70 -6.37
N GLN A 191 -20.90 0.50 -6.28
CA GLN A 191 -21.23 -0.46 -5.22
C GLN A 191 -20.83 0.04 -3.83
N VAL A 192 -19.63 0.60 -3.70
CA VAL A 192 -19.14 1.15 -2.44
C VAL A 192 -19.97 2.35 -1.98
N GLU A 193 -20.32 3.26 -2.89
CA GLU A 193 -21.21 4.39 -2.61
C GLU A 193 -22.53 3.89 -2.03
N LYS A 194 -23.13 2.87 -2.66
CA LYS A 194 -24.38 2.26 -2.17
C LYS A 194 -24.22 1.56 -0.81
N ILE A 195 -23.08 0.94 -0.52
CA ILE A 195 -22.79 0.37 0.81
C ILE A 195 -22.79 1.49 1.86
N LEU A 196 -22.18 2.64 1.52
CA LEU A 196 -22.04 3.79 2.41
C LEU A 196 -23.31 4.65 2.51
N GLU A 197 -24.35 4.40 1.70
CA GLU A 197 -25.64 5.08 1.85
C GLU A 197 -26.24 4.78 3.22
N GLY A 198 -26.23 5.79 4.11
CA GLY A 198 -26.72 5.66 5.48
C GLY A 198 -25.73 5.01 6.45
N GLN A 199 -24.49 4.76 6.04
CA GLN A 199 -23.41 4.25 6.89
C GLN A 199 -22.22 5.24 6.94
N GLU A 200 -21.48 5.21 8.04
CA GLU A 200 -20.26 5.99 8.25
C GLU A 200 -19.01 5.23 7.81
N TYR A 201 -19.06 3.90 7.84
CA TYR A 201 -17.97 2.98 7.50
C TYR A 201 -18.52 1.78 6.74
N LEU A 202 -17.64 1.07 6.02
CA LEU A 202 -18.01 0.01 5.08
C LEU A 202 -18.62 -1.22 5.73
N VAL A 203 -18.26 -1.51 6.98
CA VAL A 203 -18.67 -2.72 7.69
C VAL A 203 -19.27 -2.34 9.04
N GLN A 204 -20.58 -2.57 9.18
CA GLN A 204 -21.35 -2.38 10.42
C GLN A 204 -21.10 -1.05 11.14
N ASN A 205 -20.86 0.03 10.38
CA ASN A 205 -20.63 1.36 10.92
C ASN A 205 -19.47 1.47 11.92
N ILE A 206 -18.45 0.63 11.82
CA ILE A 206 -17.22 0.74 12.60
C ILE A 206 -16.01 0.86 11.68
N LEU A 207 -14.98 1.59 12.14
CA LEU A 207 -13.74 1.72 11.38
C LEU A 207 -12.97 0.39 11.39
N THR A 208 -12.73 -0.18 10.21
CA THR A 208 -12.01 -1.44 10.01
C THR A 208 -10.84 -1.27 9.03
N GLU A 209 -10.05 -2.34 8.83
CA GLU A 209 -9.00 -2.35 7.81
C GLU A 209 -9.56 -2.14 6.39
N ALA A 210 -10.83 -2.46 6.12
CA ALA A 210 -11.46 -2.24 4.82
C ALA A 210 -11.55 -0.74 4.49
N ASP A 211 -11.95 0.08 5.45
CA ASP A 211 -12.03 1.54 5.29
C ASP A 211 -10.64 2.14 5.06
N ILE A 212 -9.64 1.67 5.82
CA ILE A 212 -8.25 2.12 5.70
C ILE A 212 -7.68 1.78 4.32
N ARG A 213 -7.96 0.56 3.82
CA ARG A 213 -7.53 0.09 2.50
C ARG A 213 -8.22 0.84 1.36
N LEU A 214 -9.49 1.19 1.50
CA LEU A 214 -10.17 2.05 0.53
C LEU A 214 -9.61 3.47 0.56
N PHE A 215 -9.48 4.05 1.76
CA PHE A 215 -9.06 5.43 2.01
C PHE A 215 -7.78 5.80 1.27
N VAL A 216 -6.75 4.95 1.32
CA VAL A 216 -5.45 5.25 0.68
C VAL A 216 -5.53 5.43 -0.83
N THR A 217 -6.53 4.84 -1.50
CA THR A 217 -6.81 5.07 -2.92
C THR A 217 -7.70 6.30 -3.12
N ILE A 218 -8.74 6.46 -2.32
CA ILE A 218 -9.69 7.58 -2.46
C ILE A 218 -9.02 8.94 -2.26
N ILE A 219 -8.18 9.10 -1.24
CA ILE A 219 -7.46 10.36 -0.99
C ILE A 219 -6.52 10.76 -2.15
N ARG A 220 -6.14 9.80 -2.99
CA ARG A 220 -5.29 10.02 -4.19
C ARG A 220 -6.09 10.13 -5.49
N PHE A 221 -7.39 9.87 -5.46
CA PHE A 221 -8.19 9.70 -6.67
C PHE A 221 -8.27 10.97 -7.50
N ASP A 222 -8.82 12.04 -6.93
CA ASP A 222 -8.99 13.31 -7.66
C ASP A 222 -7.65 13.97 -8.05
N VAL A 223 -6.63 13.80 -7.22
CA VAL A 223 -5.33 14.47 -7.38
C VAL A 223 -4.36 13.73 -8.29
N VAL A 224 -4.52 12.41 -8.46
CA VAL A 224 -3.63 11.57 -9.29
C VAL A 224 -4.45 10.72 -10.25
N TYR A 225 -5.28 9.81 -9.77
CA TYR A 225 -5.87 8.77 -10.62
C TYR A 225 -6.82 9.32 -11.69
N PHE A 226 -7.54 10.39 -11.38
CA PHE A 226 -8.42 11.08 -12.32
C PHE A 226 -7.66 11.54 -13.57
N GLY A 227 -6.58 12.30 -13.39
CA GLY A 227 -5.78 12.81 -14.51
C GLY A 227 -4.76 11.80 -15.04
N HIS A 228 -3.88 11.33 -14.16
CA HIS A 228 -2.71 10.53 -14.51
C HIS A 228 -3.09 9.14 -15.03
N PHE A 229 -4.04 8.47 -14.36
CA PHE A 229 -4.52 7.13 -14.74
C PHE A 229 -5.81 7.16 -15.56
N LYS A 230 -6.27 8.35 -15.96
CA LYS A 230 -7.48 8.54 -16.79
C LYS A 230 -8.73 7.91 -16.16
N CYS A 231 -8.77 7.74 -14.84
CA CYS A 231 -9.98 7.29 -14.14
C CYS A 231 -10.95 8.48 -14.01
N ASN A 232 -11.48 8.95 -15.14
CA ASN A 232 -12.08 10.28 -15.25
C ASN A 232 -13.55 10.32 -15.69
N LEU A 233 -14.32 9.25 -15.46
CA LEU A 233 -15.77 9.28 -15.69
C LEU A 233 -16.49 10.25 -14.74
N ARG A 234 -16.01 10.38 -13.49
CA ARG A 234 -16.38 11.40 -12.50
C ARG A 234 -15.31 11.49 -11.41
N THR A 235 -15.30 12.59 -10.66
CA THR A 235 -14.44 12.76 -9.47
C THR A 235 -15.09 12.13 -8.25
N ILE A 236 -14.31 11.88 -7.19
CA ILE A 236 -14.86 11.49 -5.89
C ILE A 236 -15.68 12.64 -5.30
N ARG A 237 -15.12 13.86 -5.30
CA ARG A 237 -15.76 15.02 -4.63
C ARG A 237 -17.13 15.39 -5.22
N ASP A 238 -17.33 15.22 -6.53
CA ASP A 238 -18.56 15.64 -7.22
C ASP A 238 -19.48 14.46 -7.55
N GLY A 239 -18.91 13.25 -7.71
CA GLY A 239 -19.63 12.07 -8.20
C GLY A 239 -20.04 11.06 -7.13
N TYR A 240 -19.45 11.11 -5.93
CA TYR A 240 -19.62 10.10 -4.88
C TYR A 240 -19.73 10.72 -3.48
N PRO A 241 -20.88 11.31 -3.11
CA PRO A 241 -21.05 11.99 -1.82
C PRO A 241 -20.73 11.15 -0.58
N ALA A 242 -21.14 9.87 -0.54
CA ALA A 242 -20.91 9.01 0.61
C ALA A 242 -19.45 8.58 0.71
N VAL A 243 -18.80 8.20 -0.41
CA VAL A 243 -17.35 7.92 -0.45
C VAL A 243 -16.54 9.16 -0.07
N HIS A 244 -16.92 10.35 -0.55
CA HIS A 244 -16.24 11.59 -0.18
C HIS A 244 -16.40 11.88 1.33
N SER A 245 -17.56 11.59 1.90
CA SER A 245 -17.79 11.69 3.35
C SER A 245 -16.90 10.72 4.14
N LEU A 246 -16.76 9.47 3.69
CA LEU A 246 -15.88 8.46 4.29
C LEU A 246 -14.43 8.93 4.32
N ASP A 247 -13.92 9.53 3.25
CA ASP A 247 -12.55 10.06 3.15
C ASP A 247 -12.27 11.11 4.25
N CYS A 248 -13.17 12.07 4.40
CA CYS A 248 -13.07 13.12 5.42
C CYS A 248 -13.16 12.57 6.85
N LYS A 249 -14.08 11.63 7.10
CA LYS A 249 -14.25 10.98 8.41
C LYS A 249 -13.04 10.14 8.78
N THR A 250 -12.53 9.32 7.85
CA THR A 250 -11.36 8.46 8.05
C THR A 250 -10.12 9.29 8.35
N THR A 251 -9.87 10.35 7.57
CA THR A 251 -8.78 11.31 7.85
C THR A 251 -8.87 11.87 9.28
N SER A 252 -10.05 12.34 9.67
CA SER A 252 -10.27 12.94 11.00
C SER A 252 -10.07 11.93 12.13
N LYS A 253 -10.58 10.71 11.96
CA LYS A 253 -10.48 9.62 12.95
C LYS A 253 -9.04 9.15 13.11
N LEU A 254 -8.31 8.92 12.04
CA LEU A 254 -6.90 8.52 12.08
C LEU A 254 -6.02 9.59 12.73
N ASN A 255 -6.24 10.87 12.40
CA ASN A 255 -5.54 11.98 13.05
C ASN A 255 -5.84 12.08 14.56
N SER A 256 -7.08 11.81 14.97
CA SER A 256 -7.45 11.76 16.39
C SER A 256 -6.73 10.63 17.13
N ILE A 257 -6.64 9.45 16.51
CA ILE A 257 -5.90 8.30 17.07
C ILE A 257 -4.41 8.63 17.18
N ALA A 258 -3.81 9.27 16.18
CA ALA A 258 -2.38 9.59 16.17
C ALA A 258 -1.97 10.66 17.20
N LYS A 259 -2.84 11.65 17.49
CA LYS A 259 -2.54 12.76 18.41
C LYS A 259 -2.58 12.40 19.91
N GLN A 260 -3.07 11.23 20.27
CA GLN A 260 -3.11 10.77 21.67
C GLN A 260 -1.75 10.15 22.11
N GLN A 261 -0.63 10.72 21.64
CA GLN A 261 0.74 10.33 22.00
C GLN A 261 1.31 11.22 23.10
#